data_AF-A0A965W2T6-F1
#
_entry.id   AF-A0A965W2T6-F1
#
_cell.length_a   1.000
_cell.length_b   1.000
_cell.length_c   1.000
_cell.angle_alpha   90.00
_cell.angle_beta   90.00
_cell.angle_gamma   90.00
#
_symmetry.space_group_name_H-M   'P 1'
#
loop_
_entity.id
_entity.type
_entity.pdbx_description
1 polymer ?
#
loop_
_entity_poly.entity_id
_entity_poly.type
_entity_poly.pdbx_seq_one_letter_code
_entity_poly.pdbx_strand_id
1 'polypeptide(L)'
;MTKTLVTLKKLANRKVEDLEQNLAAVRQGIGQVKVALVRNAEEMVRAGVQAAEGADLMMMQAAQGFIQRLKVERAKLDGLLAQGQAREQDVLAALRVAFMERERYDILHQRREAERKKSLAKKAQDGLDEIGGRVGAAVEKT
;
A
#
# COMPACT_ATOMS: atom_id res chain seq x y z
N MET A 1 -22.07 19.20 7.27
CA MET A 1 -21.77 18.13 6.30
C MET A 1 -20.49 18.34 5.46
N THR A 2 -20.03 19.56 5.17
CA THR A 2 -18.79 19.82 4.38
C THR A 2 -17.53 19.36 5.11
N LYS A 3 -17.46 19.63 6.42
CA LYS A 3 -16.38 19.18 7.29
C LYS A 3 -16.26 17.65 7.32
N THR A 4 -17.38 16.93 7.29
CA THR A 4 -17.43 15.46 7.35
C THR A 4 -16.76 14.80 6.13
N LEU A 5 -17.02 15.28 4.91
CA LEU A 5 -16.45 14.69 3.69
C LEU A 5 -14.94 14.95 3.56
N VAL A 6 -14.48 16.14 3.96
CA VAL A 6 -13.05 16.46 4.02
C VAL A 6 -12.34 15.56 5.03
N THR A 7 -12.95 15.30 6.19
CA THR A 7 -12.41 14.37 7.18
C THR A 7 -12.34 12.94 6.65
N LEU A 8 -13.39 12.46 5.95
CA LEU A 8 -13.39 11.11 5.35
C LEU A 8 -12.29 10.95 4.29
N LYS A 9 -12.10 11.95 3.44
CA LYS A 9 -11.00 11.97 2.46
C LYS A 9 -9.63 11.92 3.14
N LYS A 10 -9.42 12.72 4.19
CA LYS A 10 -8.17 12.69 4.98
C LYS A 10 -7.93 11.31 5.60
N LEU A 11 -8.97 10.69 6.15
CA LEU A 11 -8.88 9.36 6.75
C LEU A 11 -8.54 8.29 5.71
N ALA A 12 -9.16 8.35 4.53
CA ALA A 12 -8.87 7.43 3.43
C ALA A 12 -7.44 7.58 2.90
N ASN A 13 -6.93 8.82 2.78
CA ASN A 13 -5.53 9.08 2.43
C ASN A 13 -4.57 8.45 3.44
N ARG A 14 -4.81 8.70 4.74
CA ARG A 14 -3.98 8.14 5.80
C ARG A 14 -3.98 6.61 5.80
N LYS A 15 -5.15 6.00 5.56
CA LYS A 15 -5.27 4.54 5.43
C LYS A 15 -4.44 3.97 4.28
N VAL A 16 -4.38 4.67 3.13
CA VAL A 16 -3.50 4.28 2.02
C VAL A 16 -2.03 4.40 2.43
N GLU A 17 -1.64 5.52 3.03
CA GLU A 17 -0.26 5.76 3.50
C GLU A 17 0.20 4.69 4.51
N ASP A 18 -0.65 4.37 5.50
CA ASP A 18 -0.37 3.35 6.51
C ASP A 18 -0.20 1.96 5.87
N LEU A 19 -1.02 1.62 4.87
CA LEU A 19 -0.91 0.36 4.13
C LEU A 19 0.32 0.30 3.23
N GLU A 20 0.72 1.41 2.60
CA GLU A 20 1.95 1.51 1.80
C GLU A 20 3.20 1.32 2.67
N GLN A 21 3.21 1.91 3.87
CA GLN A 21 4.28 1.71 4.86
C GLN A 21 4.35 0.25 5.31
N ASN A 22 3.20 -0.37 5.59
CA ASN A 22 3.14 -1.80 5.95
C ASN A 22 3.63 -2.68 4.78
N LEU A 23 3.27 -2.37 3.53
CA LEU A 23 3.76 -3.09 2.36
C LEU A 23 5.30 -2.99 2.23
N ALA A 24 5.86 -1.81 2.45
CA ALA A 24 7.30 -1.61 2.43
C ALA A 24 8.02 -2.44 3.51
N ALA A 25 7.48 -2.46 4.72
CA ALA A 25 8.01 -3.28 5.82
C ALA A 25 7.95 -4.79 5.50
N VAL A 26 6.84 -5.28 4.94
CA VAL A 26 6.70 -6.68 4.50
C VAL A 26 7.73 -7.02 3.43
N ARG A 27 7.90 -6.17 2.43
CA ARG A 27 8.90 -6.36 1.36
C ARG A 27 10.33 -6.36 1.88
N GLN A 28 10.64 -5.49 2.84
CA GLN A 28 11.93 -5.49 3.52
C GLN A 28 12.18 -6.82 4.23
N GLY A 29 11.18 -7.33 4.97
CA GLY A 29 11.26 -8.64 5.62
C GLY A 29 11.49 -9.78 4.62
N ILE A 30 10.73 -9.82 3.52
CA ILE A 30 10.95 -10.78 2.42
C ILE A 30 12.38 -10.67 1.87
N GLY A 31 12.89 -9.46 1.66
CA GLY A 31 14.25 -9.21 1.19
C GLY A 31 15.30 -9.81 2.12
N GLN A 32 15.15 -9.62 3.43
CA GLN A 32 16.05 -10.20 4.43
C GLN A 32 16.02 -11.73 4.41
N VAL A 33 14.84 -12.34 4.29
CA VAL A 33 14.72 -13.81 4.17
C VAL A 33 15.38 -14.32 2.90
N LYS A 34 15.22 -13.63 1.76
CA LYS A 34 15.89 -13.99 0.50
C LYS A 34 17.42 -13.94 0.63
N VAL A 35 17.96 -12.92 1.29
CA VAL A 35 19.41 -12.84 1.57
C VAL A 35 19.86 -14.01 2.46
N ALA A 36 19.09 -14.35 3.50
CA ALA A 36 19.39 -15.50 4.35
C ALA A 36 19.36 -16.83 3.58
N LEU A 37 18.40 -17.02 2.67
CA LEU A 37 18.33 -18.20 1.80
C LEU A 37 19.56 -18.33 0.88
N VAL A 38 20.04 -17.22 0.31
CA VAL A 38 21.25 -17.21 -0.51
C VAL A 38 22.47 -17.62 0.34
N ARG A 39 22.64 -17.03 1.53
CA ARG A 39 23.73 -17.39 2.45
C ARG A 39 23.68 -18.85 2.87
N ASN A 40 22.49 -19.35 3.24
CA ASN A 40 22.30 -20.75 3.58
C ASN A 40 22.67 -21.68 2.40
N ALA A 41 22.32 -21.31 1.16
CA ALA A 41 22.72 -22.06 -0.03
C ALA A 41 24.25 -22.06 -0.24
N GLU A 42 24.92 -20.92 -0.05
CA GLU A 42 26.38 -20.81 -0.13
C GLU A 42 27.06 -21.68 0.94
N GLU A 43 26.55 -21.68 2.17
CA GLU A 43 27.06 -22.52 3.26
C GLU A 43 26.85 -24.01 2.98
N MET A 44 25.71 -24.39 2.40
CA MET A 44 25.47 -25.78 1.97
C MET A 44 26.48 -26.23 0.91
N VAL A 45 26.82 -25.37 -0.05
CA VAL A 45 27.84 -25.67 -1.07
C VAL A 45 29.22 -25.84 -0.41
N ARG A 46 29.63 -24.92 0.47
CA ARG A 46 30.92 -25.02 1.18
C ARG A 46 31.02 -26.29 2.01
N ALA A 47 29.96 -26.64 2.73
CA ALA A 47 29.89 -27.86 3.51
C ALA A 47 29.94 -29.12 2.63
N GLY A 48 29.30 -29.08 1.46
CA GLY A 48 29.36 -30.16 0.47
C GLY A 48 30.76 -30.38 -0.09
N VAL A 49 31.48 -29.30 -0.40
CA VAL A 49 32.89 -29.37 -0.84
C VAL A 49 33.77 -29.95 0.27
N GLN A 50 33.64 -29.48 1.51
CA GLN A 50 34.39 -30.01 2.66
C GLN A 50 34.11 -31.50 2.92
N ALA A 51 32.86 -31.95 2.70
CA ALA A 51 32.51 -33.36 2.82
C ALA A 51 33.17 -34.23 1.73
N ALA A 52 33.35 -33.68 0.52
CA ALA A 52 33.97 -34.38 -0.61
C ALA A 52 35.51 -34.41 -0.52
N GLU A 53 36.12 -33.38 0.07
CA GLU A 53 37.58 -33.26 0.26
C GLU A 53 38.07 -33.90 1.57
N GLY A 54 37.16 -34.24 2.49
CA GLY A 54 37.50 -34.81 3.80
C GLY A 54 38.12 -36.20 3.71
N ALA A 55 39.35 -36.35 4.22
CA ALA A 55 40.11 -37.61 4.18
C ALA A 55 39.70 -38.63 5.25
N ASP A 56 38.99 -38.21 6.32
CA ASP A 56 38.56 -39.08 7.42
C ASP A 56 37.03 -39.07 7.61
N LEU A 57 36.49 -40.23 7.97
CA LEU A 57 35.07 -40.53 8.18
C LEU A 57 34.43 -39.56 9.18
N MET A 58 35.14 -39.16 10.24
CA MET A 58 34.63 -38.21 11.22
C MET A 58 34.35 -36.83 10.62
N MET A 59 35.22 -36.34 9.72
CA MET A 59 35.01 -35.05 9.04
C MET A 59 33.84 -35.13 8.06
N MET A 60 33.70 -36.24 7.32
CA MET A 60 32.56 -36.46 6.43
C MET A 60 31.24 -36.50 7.22
N GLN A 61 31.19 -37.19 8.36
CA GLN A 61 30.01 -37.25 9.21
C GLN A 61 29.65 -35.88 9.80
N ALA A 62 30.65 -35.10 10.26
CA ALA A 62 30.43 -33.76 10.77
C ALA A 62 29.85 -32.82 9.69
N ALA A 63 30.42 -32.87 8.48
CA ALA A 63 29.93 -32.08 7.34
C ALA A 63 28.51 -32.48 6.94
N GLN A 64 28.19 -33.78 6.91
CA GLN A 64 26.81 -34.25 6.67
C GLN A 64 25.84 -33.77 7.75
N GLY A 65 26.21 -33.84 9.03
CA GLY A 65 25.39 -33.35 10.14
C GLY A 65 25.15 -31.83 10.09
N PHE A 66 26.13 -31.07 9.59
CA PHE A 66 25.98 -29.64 9.33
C PHE A 66 25.05 -29.36 8.13
N ILE A 67 25.20 -30.09 7.03
CA ILE A 67 24.29 -29.99 5.86
C ILE A 67 22.84 -30.28 6.26
N GLN A 68 22.59 -31.28 7.11
CA GLN A 68 21.23 -31.56 7.58
C GLN A 68 20.64 -30.42 8.40
N ARG A 69 21.44 -29.77 9.25
CA ARG A 69 21.01 -28.56 9.97
C ARG A 69 20.66 -27.42 9.02
N LEU A 70 21.48 -27.18 8.01
CA LEU A 70 21.21 -26.16 6.99
C LEU A 70 19.95 -26.45 6.18
N LYS A 71 19.63 -27.72 5.89
CA LYS A 71 18.36 -28.10 5.24
C LYS A 71 17.14 -27.78 6.10
N VAL A 72 17.22 -28.06 7.40
CA VAL A 72 16.15 -27.72 8.35
C VAL A 72 15.96 -26.21 8.44
N GLU A 73 17.06 -25.45 8.49
CA GLU A 73 17.01 -23.99 8.46
C GLU A 73 16.42 -23.46 7.15
N ARG A 74 16.82 -24.03 6.01
CA ARG A 74 16.26 -23.68 4.70
C ARG A 74 14.75 -23.88 4.65
N ALA A 75 14.25 -25.02 5.14
CA ALA A 75 12.81 -25.27 5.20
C ALA A 75 12.07 -24.22 6.05
N LYS A 76 12.68 -23.75 7.15
CA LYS A 76 12.13 -22.65 7.96
C LYS A 76 12.11 -21.34 7.19
N LEU A 77 13.22 -21.00 6.51
CA LEU A 77 13.33 -19.79 5.70
C LEU A 77 12.36 -19.79 4.52
N ASP A 78 12.17 -20.93 3.85
CA ASP A 78 11.18 -21.10 2.78
C ASP A 78 9.75 -20.91 3.33
N GLY A 79 9.47 -21.42 4.52
CA GLY A 79 8.20 -21.16 5.23
C GLY A 79 7.98 -19.68 5.53
N LEU A 80 9.00 -18.98 6.02
CA LEU A 80 8.95 -17.53 6.27
C LEU A 80 8.76 -16.74 4.97
N LEU A 81 9.40 -17.17 3.87
CA LEU A 81 9.25 -16.55 2.56
C LEU A 81 7.81 -16.69 2.06
N ALA A 82 7.22 -17.89 2.15
CA ALA A 82 5.85 -18.14 1.74
C ALA A 82 4.85 -17.32 2.58
N GLN A 83 5.04 -17.25 3.90
CA GLN A 83 4.22 -16.41 4.78
C GLN A 83 4.35 -14.92 4.45
N GLY A 84 5.58 -14.44 4.20
CA GLY A 84 5.83 -13.07 3.79
C GLY A 84 5.12 -12.73 2.48
N GLN A 85 5.21 -13.62 1.48
CA GLN A 85 4.55 -13.45 0.18
C GLN A 85 3.01 -13.46 0.30
N ALA A 86 2.44 -14.35 1.12
CA ALA A 86 1.01 -14.35 1.39
C ALA A 86 0.57 -13.02 2.02
N ARG A 87 1.31 -12.54 3.02
CA ARG A 87 1.04 -11.25 3.67
C ARG A 87 1.21 -10.07 2.70
N GLU A 88 2.16 -10.13 1.77
CA GLU A 88 2.30 -9.12 0.72
C GLU A 88 1.02 -9.04 -0.15
N GLN A 89 0.48 -10.20 -0.56
CA GLN A 89 -0.76 -10.25 -1.34
C GLN A 89 -1.95 -9.69 -0.56
N ASP A 90 -2.07 -10.01 0.74
CA ASP A 90 -3.13 -9.48 1.59
C ASP A 90 -3.08 -7.95 1.70
N VAL A 91 -1.89 -7.38 1.89
CA VAL A 91 -1.70 -5.93 1.95
C VAL A 91 -1.99 -5.28 0.59
N LEU A 92 -1.59 -5.90 -0.52
CA LEU A 92 -1.92 -5.41 -1.86
C LEU A 92 -3.43 -5.43 -2.13
N ALA A 93 -4.15 -6.47 -1.69
CA ALA A 93 -5.60 -6.52 -1.78
C ALA A 93 -6.27 -5.42 -0.95
N ALA A 94 -5.79 -5.20 0.29
CA ALA A 94 -6.27 -4.12 1.15
C ALA A 94 -5.99 -2.73 0.54
N LEU A 95 -4.82 -2.53 -0.08
CA LEU A 95 -4.47 -1.29 -0.79
C LEU A 95 -5.44 -1.00 -1.92
N ARG A 96 -5.77 -2.00 -2.75
CA ARG A 96 -6.74 -1.83 -3.85
C ARG A 96 -8.09 -1.31 -3.34
N VAL A 97 -8.60 -1.90 -2.26
CA VAL A 97 -9.86 -1.46 -1.63
C VAL A 97 -9.72 -0.04 -1.08
N ALA A 98 -8.60 0.27 -0.40
CA ALA A 98 -8.36 1.61 0.14
C ALA A 98 -8.25 2.69 -0.95
N PHE A 99 -7.63 2.38 -2.10
CA PHE A 99 -7.59 3.28 -3.25
C PHE A 99 -8.98 3.55 -3.83
N MET A 100 -9.80 2.51 -4.00
CA MET A 100 -11.18 2.68 -4.45
C MET A 100 -12.01 3.55 -3.48
N GLU A 101 -11.81 3.36 -2.18
CA GLU A 101 -12.46 4.17 -1.14
C GLU A 101 -11.99 5.64 -1.21
N ARG A 102 -10.68 5.88 -1.37
CA ARG A 102 -10.11 7.22 -1.56
C ARG A 102 -10.70 7.91 -2.78
N GLU A 103 -10.72 7.23 -3.92
CA GLU A 103 -11.24 7.75 -5.18
C GLU A 103 -12.74 8.09 -5.07
N ARG A 104 -13.52 7.24 -4.40
CA ARG A 104 -14.94 7.54 -4.11
C ARG A 104 -15.10 8.86 -3.35
N TYR A 105 -14.31 9.08 -2.30
CA TYR A 105 -14.39 10.35 -1.56
C TYR A 105 -13.90 11.54 -2.37
N ASP A 106 -12.91 11.36 -3.26
CA ASP A 106 -12.46 12.40 -4.19
C ASP A 106 -13.56 12.81 -5.15
N ILE A 107 -14.25 11.86 -5.78
CA ILE A 107 -15.36 12.12 -6.70
C ILE A 107 -16.50 12.85 -5.96
N LEU A 108 -16.85 12.39 -4.76
CA LEU A 108 -17.89 13.05 -3.94
C LEU A 108 -17.50 14.48 -3.58
N HIS A 109 -16.22 14.73 -3.28
CA HIS A 109 -15.72 16.06 -2.99
C HIS A 109 -15.84 16.98 -4.21
N GLN A 110 -15.39 16.52 -5.38
CA GLN A 110 -15.45 17.28 -6.63
C GLN A 110 -16.89 17.61 -7.03
N ARG A 111 -17.82 16.64 -6.94
CA ARG A 111 -19.24 16.87 -7.24
C ARG A 111 -19.83 17.96 -6.36
N ARG A 112 -19.51 17.93 -5.07
CA ARG A 112 -19.98 18.93 -4.12
C ARG A 112 -19.40 20.32 -4.39
N GLU A 113 -18.12 20.41 -4.75
CA GLU A 113 -17.51 21.69 -5.13
C GLU A 113 -18.16 22.26 -6.40
N ALA A 114 -18.46 21.40 -7.37
CA ALA A 114 -19.19 21.81 -8.57
C ALA A 114 -20.61 22.29 -8.25
N GLU A 115 -21.36 21.58 -7.39
CA GLU A 115 -22.68 22.00 -6.92
C GLU A 115 -22.63 23.33 -6.18
N ARG A 116 -21.63 23.53 -5.31
CA ARG A 116 -21.44 24.79 -4.59
C ARG A 116 -21.16 25.94 -5.55
N LYS A 117 -20.30 25.73 -6.55
CA LYS A 117 -20.02 26.72 -7.60
C LYS A 117 -21.28 27.06 -8.40
N LYS A 118 -22.05 26.05 -8.82
CA LYS A 118 -23.34 26.25 -9.53
C LYS A 118 -24.34 27.02 -8.68
N SER A 119 -24.46 26.70 -7.39
CA SER A 119 -25.36 27.41 -6.47
C SER A 119 -24.95 28.87 -6.28
N LEU A 120 -23.65 29.15 -6.14
CA LEU A 120 -23.15 30.53 -6.02
C LEU A 120 -23.36 31.33 -7.31
N ALA A 121 -23.09 30.71 -8.47
CA ALA A 121 -23.34 31.34 -9.77
C ALA A 121 -24.83 31.66 -9.97
N LYS A 122 -25.73 30.71 -9.63
CA LYS A 122 -27.17 30.94 -9.69
C LYS A 122 -27.61 32.09 -8.77
N LYS A 123 -27.14 32.12 -7.51
CA LYS A 123 -27.44 33.22 -6.59
C LYS A 123 -26.94 34.58 -7.09
N ALA A 124 -25.77 34.62 -7.71
CA ALA A 124 -25.23 35.84 -8.30
C ALA A 124 -26.07 36.29 -9.50
N GLN A 125 -26.51 35.35 -10.35
CA GLN A 125 -27.40 35.63 -11.47
C GLN A 125 -28.77 36.13 -10.99
N ASP A 126 -29.42 35.42 -10.06
CA ASP A 126 -30.71 35.83 -9.47
C ASP A 126 -30.61 37.25 -8.87
N GLY A 127 -29.50 37.58 -8.21
CA GLY A 127 -29.24 38.93 -7.68
C GLY A 127 -29.06 40.00 -8.76
N LEU A 128 -28.41 39.69 -9.88
CA LEU A 128 -28.29 40.61 -11.02
C LEU A 128 -29.64 40.82 -11.72
N ASP A 129 -30.42 39.75 -11.89
CA ASP A 129 -31.75 39.80 -12.50
C ASP A 129 -32.73 40.62 -11.65
N GLU A 130 -32.68 40.51 -10.31
CA GLU A 130 -33.46 41.36 -9.41
C GLU A 130 -33.10 42.85 -9.54
N ILE A 131 -31.81 43.18 -9.68
CA ILE A 131 -31.37 44.56 -9.87
C ILE A 131 -31.82 45.07 -11.25
N GLY A 132 -31.62 44.27 -12.30
CA GLY A 132 -32.03 44.62 -13.67
C GLY A 132 -33.54 44.85 -13.79
N GLY A 133 -34.35 43.99 -13.17
CA GLY A 133 -35.82 44.14 -13.14
C GLY A 133 -36.28 45.41 -12.40
N ARG A 134 -35.60 45.80 -11.32
CA ARG A 134 -35.90 47.06 -10.60
C ARG A 134 -35.52 48.30 -11.41
N VAL A 135 -34.40 48.26 -12.14
CA VAL A 135 -33.96 49.38 -13.00
C VAL A 135 -34.88 49.52 -14.22
N GLY A 136 -35.26 48.41 -14.88
CA GLY A 136 -36.21 48.44 -16.00
C GLY A 136 -37.57 49.02 -15.62
N ALA A 137 -38.11 48.63 -14.46
CA ALA A 137 -39.37 49.18 -13.95
C ALA A 137 -39.31 50.66 -13.53
N ALA A 138 -38.11 51.17 -13.22
CA ALA A 138 -37.90 52.59 -12.91
C ALA A 138 -37.82 53.43 -14.20
N VAL A 139 -37.26 52.89 -15.28
CA VAL A 139 -37.15 53.58 -16.58
C VAL A 139 -38.48 53.64 -17.32
N GLU A 140 -39.36 52.63 -17.21
CA GLU A 140 -40.71 52.66 -17.81
C GLU A 140 -41.68 53.65 -17.14
N LYS A 141 -41.32 54.23 -15.99
CA LYS A 141 -42.14 55.19 -15.23
C LYS A 141 -41.70 56.65 -15.37
N THR A 142 -40.66 56.92 -16.15
CA THR A 142 -40.16 58.27 -16.49
C THR A 142 -40.43 58.58 -17.94
#